data_AF-A0AAE1KXE0-F1
#
_entry.id   AF-A0AAE1KXE0-F1
#
_cell.length_a   1.000
_cell.length_b   1.000
_cell.length_c   1.000
_cell.angle_alpha   90.00
_cell.angle_beta   90.00
_cell.angle_gamma   90.00
#
_symmetry.space_group_name_H-M   'P 1'
#
loop_
_entity.id
_entity.type
_entity.pdbx_description
1 polymer ?
#
loop_
_entity_poly.entity_id
_entity_poly.type
_entity_poly.pdbx_seq_one_letter_code
_entity_poly.pdbx_strand_id
1 'polypeptide(L)'
;MLTKCSPDHFTCRDNQCVPLEKVCNSENDCTDGGDEIDCFTAHPLATYISTSPPQIPLPFQVDVNIRTADVDLMNAAVRANLRLRISWEDARMEMRHLQNVYKRLTMYNSTLWSPNVQTFNSLEFATTASHPVIMAKRLSPGKRVDGGETVREKKGA
;
A
#
# COMPACT_ATOMS: atom_id res chain seq x y z
N MET A 1 19.20 25.75 -5.53
CA MET A 1 19.68 24.53 -6.20
C MET A 1 18.57 24.08 -7.13
N LEU A 2 18.72 24.29 -8.45
CA LEU A 2 17.70 23.96 -9.44
C LEU A 2 17.68 22.45 -9.65
N THR A 3 16.59 21.78 -9.26
CA THR A 3 16.34 20.41 -9.69
C THR A 3 16.12 20.39 -11.20
N LYS A 4 16.88 19.56 -11.93
CA LYS A 4 16.98 19.56 -13.41
C LYS A 4 15.71 19.07 -14.13
N CYS A 5 14.84 18.33 -13.43
CA CYS A 5 13.62 17.76 -13.97
C CYS A 5 12.38 18.53 -13.50
N SER A 6 11.34 18.55 -14.32
CA SER A 6 10.00 19.09 -13.98
C SER A 6 9.46 18.44 -12.69
N PRO A 7 8.60 19.12 -11.90
CA PRO A 7 7.96 18.54 -10.71
C PRO A 7 7.27 17.19 -10.97
N ASP A 8 6.80 16.97 -12.20
CA ASP A 8 6.11 15.74 -12.62
C ASP A 8 7.05 14.64 -13.12
N HIS A 9 8.36 14.79 -12.90
CA HIS A 9 9.39 13.85 -13.35
C HIS A 9 10.28 13.39 -12.18
N PHE A 10 10.64 12.11 -12.21
CA PHE A 10 11.69 11.50 -11.41
C PHE A 10 13.05 11.76 -12.04
N THR A 11 14.07 11.97 -11.20
CA THR A 11 15.46 12.19 -11.64
C THR A 11 16.26 10.91 -11.38
N CYS A 12 16.67 10.24 -12.46
CA CYS A 12 17.57 9.09 -12.43
C CYS A 12 18.96 9.50 -11.92
N ARG A 13 19.80 8.55 -11.50
CA ARG A 13 21.16 8.84 -11.00
C ARG A 13 22.09 9.40 -12.07
N ASP A 14 21.82 9.08 -13.33
CA ASP A 14 22.50 9.60 -14.52
C ASP A 14 22.00 10.99 -14.96
N ASN A 15 21.08 11.61 -14.20
CA ASN A 15 20.38 12.88 -14.47
C ASN A 15 19.37 12.84 -15.63
N GLN A 16 18.96 11.66 -16.09
CA GLN A 16 17.79 11.53 -16.97
C GLN A 16 16.50 11.85 -16.21
N CYS A 17 15.52 12.41 -16.91
CA CYS A 17 14.19 12.69 -16.36
C CYS A 17 13.18 11.68 -16.90
N VAL A 18 12.51 10.96 -16.00
CA VAL A 18 11.47 9.99 -16.33
C VAL A 18 10.13 10.49 -15.78
N PRO A 19 9.03 10.49 -16.56
CA PRO A 19 7.72 10.88 -16.05
C PRO A 19 7.32 10.07 -14.81
N LEU A 20 6.70 10.69 -13.80
CA LEU A 20 6.28 10.00 -12.55
C LEU A 20 5.31 8.83 -12.79
N GLU A 21 4.62 8.80 -13.92
CA GLU A 21 3.75 7.70 -14.35
C GLU A 21 4.52 6.46 -14.83
N LYS A 22 5.78 6.64 -15.22
CA LYS A 22 6.67 5.58 -15.68
C LYS A 22 7.51 4.96 -14.56
N VAL A 23 7.67 5.64 -13.43
CA VAL A 23 8.40 5.07 -12.29
C VAL A 23 7.65 3.86 -11.71
N CYS A 24 8.30 2.72 -11.53
CA CYS A 24 7.68 1.47 -11.09
C CYS A 24 6.61 0.92 -12.06
N ASN A 25 6.80 1.12 -13.36
CA ASN A 25 5.95 0.59 -14.43
C ASN A 25 6.40 -0.80 -14.92
N SER A 26 7.46 -1.39 -14.36
CA SER A 26 8.08 -2.66 -14.78
C SER A 26 8.88 -2.58 -16.09
N GLU A 27 9.17 -1.38 -16.57
CA GLU A 27 10.08 -1.10 -17.68
C GLU A 27 11.26 -0.30 -17.14
N ASN A 28 12.45 -0.55 -17.68
CA ASN A 28 13.63 0.21 -17.28
C ASN A 28 13.73 1.47 -18.15
N ASP A 29 13.23 2.61 -17.65
CA ASP A 29 13.32 3.89 -18.35
C ASP A 29 14.58 4.69 -17.99
N CYS A 30 15.22 4.44 -16.83
CA CYS A 30 16.55 4.98 -16.52
C CYS A 30 17.67 4.12 -17.13
N THR A 31 18.84 4.69 -17.43
CA THR A 31 19.98 3.85 -17.88
C THR A 31 20.43 2.85 -16.82
N ASP A 32 20.23 3.19 -15.54
CA ASP A 32 20.68 2.41 -14.38
C ASP A 32 19.60 1.55 -13.71
N GLY A 33 18.35 1.54 -14.20
CA GLY A 33 17.26 0.84 -13.49
C GLY A 33 16.67 1.60 -12.32
N GLY A 34 17.12 2.82 -12.04
CA GLY A 34 16.79 3.54 -10.81
C GLY A 34 15.30 3.81 -10.59
N ASP A 35 14.54 3.94 -11.67
CA ASP A 35 13.09 4.12 -11.69
C ASP A 35 12.31 2.87 -11.28
N GLU A 36 12.94 1.69 -11.31
CA GLU A 36 12.35 0.42 -10.89
C GLU A 36 12.89 -0.08 -9.54
N ILE A 37 13.67 0.74 -8.83
CA ILE A 37 14.21 0.44 -7.50
C ILE A 37 13.33 1.03 -6.41
N ASP A 38 13.21 0.31 -5.29
CA ASP A 38 12.46 0.74 -4.10
C ASP A 38 10.95 0.90 -4.34
N CYS A 39 10.47 0.31 -5.43
CA CYS A 39 9.06 0.15 -5.71
C CYS A 39 8.44 -0.71 -4.61
N PHE A 40 7.44 -0.18 -3.92
CA PHE A 40 6.63 -0.91 -2.93
C PHE A 40 7.29 -1.18 -1.57
N THR A 41 8.43 -0.56 -1.28
CA THR A 41 8.97 -0.53 0.09
C THR A 41 8.22 0.54 0.89
N ALA A 42 7.43 0.08 1.86
CA ALA A 42 6.84 0.99 2.83
C ALA A 42 7.96 1.50 3.76
N HIS A 43 8.10 2.82 3.86
CA HIS A 43 9.00 3.47 4.80
C HIS A 43 8.14 4.00 5.95
N PRO A 44 7.97 3.23 7.04
CA PRO A 44 7.32 3.76 8.23
C PRO A 44 8.12 4.95 8.74
N LEU A 45 7.42 6.02 9.17
CA LEU A 45 8.07 7.11 9.89
C LEU A 45 8.76 6.55 11.14
N ALA A 46 9.82 7.22 11.62
CA ALA A 46 10.51 6.79 12.85
C ALA A 46 9.57 6.68 14.07
N THR A 47 8.42 7.35 14.04
CA THR A 47 7.37 7.33 15.06
C THR A 47 6.26 6.29 14.80
N TYR A 48 6.38 5.47 13.76
CA TYR A 48 5.36 4.49 13.39
C TYR A 48 5.21 3.40 14.45
N ILE A 49 3.96 3.16 14.88
CA ILE A 49 3.62 2.13 15.87
C ILE A 49 2.70 1.11 15.20
N SER A 50 3.24 -0.06 14.89
CA SER A 50 2.52 -1.15 14.20
C SER A 50 1.46 -1.84 15.06
N THR A 51 1.46 -1.61 16.37
CA THR A 51 0.50 -2.18 17.32
C THR A 51 -0.73 -1.31 17.53
N SER A 52 -0.74 -0.07 17.00
CA SER A 52 -1.83 0.89 17.20
C SER A 52 -2.42 1.35 15.86
N PRO A 53 -3.76 1.48 15.74
CA PRO A 53 -4.40 1.97 14.52
C PRO A 53 -3.97 3.41 14.19
N PRO A 54 -4.04 3.81 12.90
CA PRO A 54 -3.61 5.15 12.48
C PRO A 54 -4.49 6.27 13.02
N GLN A 55 -5.79 6.02 13.15
CA GLN A 55 -6.76 6.96 13.71
C GLN A 55 -7.90 6.21 14.38
N ILE A 56 -8.53 6.85 15.38
CA ILE A 56 -9.70 6.33 16.08
C ILE A 56 -10.76 7.45 16.11
N PRO A 57 -11.98 7.24 15.58
CA PRO A 57 -12.44 6.02 14.92
C PRO A 57 -11.75 5.79 13.57
N LEU A 58 -11.46 4.52 13.25
CA LEU A 58 -10.84 4.14 11.98
C LEU A 58 -11.94 3.96 10.91
N PRO A 59 -12.00 4.80 9.86
CA PRO A 59 -12.83 4.51 8.71
C PRO A 59 -12.19 3.35 7.94
N PHE A 60 -12.92 2.24 7.85
CA PHE A 60 -12.53 1.09 7.06
C PHE A 60 -13.70 0.64 6.16
N GLN A 61 -13.36 0.03 5.04
CA GLN A 61 -14.30 -0.65 4.15
C GLN A 61 -14.04 -2.14 4.19
N VAL A 62 -15.10 -2.95 4.25
CA VAL A 62 -15.02 -4.41 4.23
C VAL A 62 -15.78 -4.94 3.03
N ASP A 63 -15.06 -5.60 2.13
CA ASP A 63 -15.64 -6.38 1.05
C ASP A 63 -15.56 -7.86 1.38
N VAL A 64 -16.70 -8.54 1.43
CA VAL A 64 -16.79 -10.00 1.57
C VAL A 64 -17.32 -10.58 0.27
N ASN A 65 -16.54 -11.43 -0.38
CA ASN A 65 -16.96 -12.12 -1.58
C ASN A 65 -16.95 -13.64 -1.37
N ILE A 66 -18.13 -14.26 -1.44
CA ILE A 66 -18.27 -15.72 -1.42
C ILE A 66 -17.84 -16.25 -2.79
N ARG A 67 -16.83 -17.12 -2.80
CA ARG A 67 -16.33 -17.80 -4.00
C ARG A 67 -17.11 -19.07 -4.26
N THR A 68 -17.23 -19.90 -3.24
CA THR A 68 -17.98 -21.15 -3.26
C THR A 68 -18.64 -21.35 -1.91
N ALA A 69 -19.78 -22.03 -1.89
CA ALA A 69 -20.45 -22.44 -0.66
C ALA A 69 -21.12 -23.79 -0.86
N ASP A 70 -21.04 -24.64 0.16
CA ASP A 70 -21.67 -25.94 0.23
C ASP A 70 -22.30 -26.17 1.60
N VAL A 71 -23.34 -27.00 1.63
CA VAL A 71 -24.09 -27.33 2.84
C VAL A 71 -23.70 -28.74 3.28
N ASP A 72 -23.17 -28.86 4.50
CA ASP A 72 -22.84 -30.12 5.14
C ASP A 72 -24.00 -30.53 6.06
N LEU A 73 -24.87 -31.40 5.55
CA LEU A 73 -26.03 -31.91 6.27
C LEU A 73 -25.66 -32.88 7.40
N MET A 74 -24.51 -33.54 7.34
CA MET A 74 -24.07 -34.48 8.37
C MET A 74 -23.57 -33.73 9.61
N ASN A 75 -22.92 -32.60 9.40
CA ASN A 75 -22.38 -31.75 10.47
C ASN A 75 -23.25 -30.52 10.78
N ALA A 76 -24.43 -30.40 10.15
CA ALA A 76 -25.31 -29.24 10.25
C ALA A 76 -24.57 -27.91 10.07
N ALA A 77 -23.68 -27.84 9.07
CA ALA A 77 -22.75 -26.75 8.85
C ALA A 77 -22.82 -26.22 7.41
N VAL A 78 -22.34 -24.99 7.22
CA VAL A 78 -22.10 -24.42 5.89
C VAL A 78 -20.60 -24.22 5.74
N ARG A 79 -20.04 -24.76 4.66
CA ARG A 79 -18.65 -24.52 4.28
C ARG A 79 -18.63 -23.48 3.18
N ALA A 80 -17.83 -22.43 3.35
CA ALA A 80 -17.71 -21.36 2.38
C ALA A 80 -16.25 -20.96 2.16
N ASN A 81 -15.87 -20.76 0.91
CA ASN A 81 -14.63 -20.10 0.56
C ASN A 81 -14.89 -18.61 0.35
N LEU A 82 -14.20 -17.76 1.10
CA LEU A 82 -14.38 -16.31 1.07
C LEU A 82 -13.11 -15.62 0.57
N ARG A 83 -13.27 -14.58 -0.25
CA ARG A 83 -12.27 -13.53 -0.41
C ARG A 83 -12.69 -12.33 0.42
N LEU A 84 -11.97 -12.07 1.50
CA LEU A 84 -12.11 -10.89 2.34
C LEU A 84 -11.13 -9.80 1.89
N ARG A 85 -11.59 -8.56 1.75
CA ARG A 85 -10.74 -7.38 1.58
C ARG A 85 -11.14 -6.33 2.61
N ILE A 86 -10.15 -5.84 3.35
CA ILE A 86 -10.34 -4.72 4.27
C ILE A 86 -9.46 -3.58 3.77
N SER A 87 -10.05 -2.40 3.61
CA SER A 87 -9.37 -1.20 3.13
C SER A 87 -9.45 -0.10 4.19
N TRP A 88 -8.32 0.53 4.50
CA TRP A 88 -8.20 1.67 5.39
C TRP A 88 -7.12 2.62 4.87
N GLU A 89 -7.07 3.83 5.41
CA GLU A 89 -6.01 4.81 5.15
C GLU A 89 -5.09 4.91 6.37
N ASP A 90 -3.77 4.92 6.15
CA ASP A 90 -2.76 5.09 7.21
C ASP A 90 -1.81 6.23 6.81
N ALA A 91 -2.01 7.40 7.40
CA ALA A 91 -1.23 8.61 7.13
C ALA A 91 0.17 8.61 7.79
N ARG A 92 0.54 7.55 8.52
CA ARG A 92 1.83 7.45 9.24
C ARG A 92 2.92 6.75 8.41
N MET A 93 2.59 6.39 7.17
CA MET A 93 3.52 5.75 6.25
C MET A 93 3.94 6.74 5.15
N GLU A 94 5.24 6.78 4.87
CA GLU A 94 5.73 7.37 3.64
C GLU A 94 5.87 6.26 2.60
N MET A 95 5.25 6.46 1.45
CA MET A 95 5.33 5.51 0.33
C MET A 95 5.89 6.23 -0.87
N ARG A 96 7.05 5.76 -1.35
CA ARG A 96 7.73 6.32 -2.51
C ARG A 96 7.29 5.55 -3.76
N HIS A 97 7.22 6.30 -4.87
CA HIS A 97 7.08 5.74 -6.22
C HIS A 97 5.88 4.78 -6.42
N LEU A 98 4.79 4.96 -5.67
CA LEU A 98 3.60 4.13 -5.86
C LEU A 98 2.87 4.47 -7.16
N GLN A 99 2.42 3.41 -7.82
CA GLN A 99 1.49 3.47 -8.94
C GLN A 99 0.03 3.55 -8.48
N ASN A 100 -0.86 3.97 -9.37
CA ASN A 100 -2.33 3.97 -9.13
C ASN A 100 -2.94 2.56 -9.24
N VAL A 101 -2.18 1.54 -8.84
CA VAL A 101 -2.56 0.12 -8.90
C VAL A 101 -2.25 -0.50 -7.54
N TYR A 102 -3.13 -1.38 -7.07
CA TYR A 102 -2.87 -2.14 -5.85
C TYR A 102 -1.65 -3.04 -6.05
N LYS A 103 -0.63 -2.83 -5.22
CA LYS A 103 0.60 -3.61 -5.23
C LYS A 103 0.84 -4.16 -3.83
N ARG A 104 1.35 -5.39 -3.78
CA ARG A 104 1.72 -6.06 -2.53
C ARG A 104 2.88 -5.29 -1.89
N LEU A 105 2.73 -4.92 -0.62
CA LEU A 105 3.81 -4.26 0.09
C LEU A 105 4.85 -5.29 0.54
N THR A 106 6.12 -4.95 0.36
CA THR A 106 7.26 -5.65 0.94
C THR A 106 7.85 -4.78 2.04
N MET A 107 7.95 -5.31 3.25
CA MET A 107 8.54 -4.61 4.39
C MET A 107 10.04 -4.86 4.46
N TYR A 108 10.79 -3.78 4.68
CA TYR A 108 12.15 -3.86 5.15
C TYR A 108 12.15 -3.91 6.69
N ASN A 109 12.23 -5.11 7.26
CA ASN A 109 12.49 -5.33 8.71
C ASN A 109 11.46 -4.79 9.74
N SER A 110 10.20 -4.50 9.39
CA SER A 110 9.19 -4.00 10.35
C SER A 110 7.78 -4.39 9.96
N THR A 111 6.90 -4.77 10.88
CA THR A 111 5.48 -5.09 10.59
C THR A 111 4.61 -3.84 10.39
N LEU A 112 3.67 -3.90 9.45
CA LEU A 112 2.63 -2.89 9.29
C LEU A 112 1.43 -3.21 10.17
N TRP A 113 0.79 -2.17 10.70
CA TRP A 113 -0.50 -2.30 11.36
C TRP A 113 -1.53 -2.85 10.38
N SER A 114 -2.31 -3.82 10.84
CA SER A 114 -3.48 -4.32 10.13
C SER A 114 -4.59 -4.64 11.14
N PRO A 115 -5.87 -4.49 10.75
CA PRO A 115 -6.97 -4.81 11.65
C PRO A 115 -6.98 -6.31 11.95
N ASN A 116 -7.22 -6.64 13.22
CA ASN A 116 -7.45 -8.03 13.63
C ASN A 116 -8.82 -8.48 13.10
N VAL A 117 -8.85 -9.66 12.47
CA VAL A 117 -10.08 -10.26 11.95
C VAL A 117 -10.40 -11.49 12.78
N GLN A 118 -11.61 -11.52 13.35
CA GLN A 118 -12.12 -12.66 14.09
C GLN A 118 -13.38 -13.17 13.42
N THR A 119 -13.50 -14.50 13.31
CA THR A 119 -14.72 -15.15 12.85
C THR A 119 -15.48 -15.70 14.04
N PHE A 120 -16.75 -15.35 14.13
CA PHE A 120 -17.67 -15.95 15.09
C PHE A 120 -18.46 -17.05 14.39
N ASN A 121 -18.80 -18.12 15.13
CA ASN A 121 -19.60 -19.25 14.64
C ASN A 121 -18.96 -20.06 13.50
N SER A 122 -17.62 -20.12 13.44
CA SER A 122 -16.89 -20.99 12.51
C SER A 122 -16.30 -22.20 13.25
N LEU A 123 -16.56 -23.42 12.76
CA LEU A 123 -16.09 -24.67 13.37
C LEU A 123 -14.61 -24.97 13.09
N GLU A 124 -14.10 -24.59 11.92
CA GLU A 124 -12.67 -24.62 11.58
C GLU A 124 -12.31 -23.43 10.69
N PHE A 125 -11.31 -22.67 11.10
CA PHE A 125 -10.77 -21.57 10.31
C PHE A 125 -9.56 -22.05 9.53
N ALA A 126 -9.80 -22.68 8.38
CA ALA A 126 -8.76 -22.81 7.37
C ALA A 126 -8.80 -21.60 6.45
N THR A 127 -8.39 -20.41 6.93
CA THR A 127 -7.86 -19.46 5.95
C THR A 127 -6.64 -20.13 5.34
N THR A 128 -6.74 -20.55 4.09
CA THR A 128 -5.60 -20.86 3.24
C THR A 128 -4.85 -19.56 2.88
N ALA A 129 -4.57 -18.71 3.86
CA ALA A 129 -3.81 -17.49 3.71
C ALA A 129 -2.99 -17.29 4.99
N SER A 130 -1.85 -17.98 5.03
CA SER A 130 -0.56 -17.39 5.40
C SER A 130 -0.65 -15.87 5.49
N HIS A 131 -0.53 -15.28 6.69
CA HIS A 131 -0.33 -13.84 6.97
C HIS A 131 -1.09 -12.83 6.08
N PRO A 132 -1.98 -11.98 6.60
CA PRO A 132 -2.75 -11.04 5.79
C PRO A 132 -1.85 -10.26 4.82
N VAL A 133 -2.16 -10.37 3.52
CA VAL A 133 -1.38 -9.69 2.49
C VAL A 133 -1.82 -8.24 2.43
N ILE A 134 -0.95 -7.35 2.88
CA ILE A 134 -1.20 -5.91 2.82
C ILE A 134 -0.85 -5.43 1.41
N MET A 135 -1.82 -4.76 0.78
CA MET A 135 -1.64 -4.12 -0.52
C MET A 135 -1.88 -2.62 -0.37
N ALA A 136 -1.08 -1.81 -1.04
CA ALA A 136 -1.29 -0.38 -1.12
C ALA A 136 -1.45 0.06 -2.58
N LYS A 137 -2.17 1.16 -2.77
CA LYS A 137 -2.24 1.89 -4.03
C LYS A 137 -2.04 3.36 -3.74
N ARG A 138 -1.56 4.10 -4.72
CA ARG A 138 -1.54 5.56 -4.66
C ARG A 138 -2.98 6.11 -4.77
N LEU A 139 -3.38 7.00 -3.86
CA LEU A 139 -4.68 7.68 -3.90
C LEU A 139 -4.63 9.06 -4.58
N SER A 140 -3.46 9.70 -4.57
CA SER A 140 -3.21 11.01 -5.20
C SER A 140 -1.85 11.03 -5.91
N PRO A 141 -1.65 11.80 -6.99
CA PRO A 141 -0.32 11.97 -7.60
C PRO A 141 0.74 12.27 -6.53
N GLY A 142 1.90 11.61 -6.63
CA GLY A 142 2.97 11.78 -5.66
C GLY A 142 3.46 13.23 -5.68
N LYS A 143 3.68 13.82 -4.50
CA LYS A 143 4.44 15.07 -4.42
C LYS A 143 5.92 14.73 -4.42
N ARG A 144 6.71 15.49 -5.18
CA ARG A 144 8.17 15.40 -5.14
C ARG A 144 8.65 15.69 -3.71
N VAL A 145 9.21 14.69 -3.05
CA VAL A 145 9.91 14.87 -1.77
C VAL A 145 11.39 15.05 -2.11
N ASP A 146 11.74 16.26 -2.57
CA ASP A 146 13.15 16.63 -2.58
C ASP A 146 13.61 16.68 -1.12
N GLY A 147 14.74 16.04 -0.83
CA GLY A 147 15.28 15.97 0.52
C GLY A 147 15.47 17.37 1.12
N GLY A 148 14.57 17.73 2.03
CA GLY A 148 14.60 18.99 2.77
C GLY A 148 13.59 20.02 2.27
N GLU A 149 12.67 20.38 3.18
CA GLU A 149 11.72 21.49 3.14
C GLU A 149 10.39 21.29 2.40
N THR A 150 9.34 21.13 3.21
CA THR A 150 7.94 21.27 2.84
C THR A 150 7.67 22.72 2.41
N VAL A 151 7.69 22.99 1.11
CA VAL A 151 7.19 24.26 0.59
C VAL A 151 5.67 24.25 0.71
N ARG A 152 5.14 24.98 1.70
CA ARG A 152 3.72 25.35 1.79
C ARG A 152 3.37 26.20 0.57
N GLU A 153 2.54 25.66 -0.32
CA GLU A 153 1.81 26.47 -1.30
C GLU A 153 0.96 27.50 -0.54
N LYS A 154 1.37 28.77 -0.59
CA LYS A 154 0.47 29.88 -0.30
C LYS A 154 -0.55 29.94 -1.45
N LYS A 155 -1.81 29.64 -1.16
CA LYS A 155 -2.94 30.03 -2.01
C LYS A 155 -2.93 31.55 -2.12
N GLY A 156 -2.65 32.07 -3.30
CA GLY A 156 -2.90 33.46 -3.64
C GLY A 156 -4.41 33.70 -3.73
N ALA A 157 -4.88 34.72 -3.02
CA ALA A 157 -6.16 35.39 -3.21
C ALA A 157 -5.93 36.63 -4.07
#